data_AF-A0A836ER39-F1
#
_entry.id   AF-A0A836ER39-F1
#
_cell.length_a   1.000
_cell.length_b   1.000
_cell.length_c   1.000
_cell.angle_alpha   90.00
_cell.angle_beta   90.00
_cell.angle_gamma   90.00
#
_symmetry.space_group_name_H-M   'P 1'
#
loop_
_entity.id
_entity.type
_entity.pdbx_description
1 polymer ?
#
loop_
_entity_poly.entity_id
_entity_poly.type
_entity_poly.pdbx_seq_one_letter_code
_entity_poly.pdbx_strand_id
1 'polypeptide(L)'
;VEQRVCLKFCIANEISCTDALKCYKKKVGDSSLSRKCTGQRKPGQRIIVPSTACLWVIFGYIIIGSIIFAEWEGWDYLDSTYFCVTSLCKIGMGDLVPGWSHSTEDSQTKLIINFVYMLLGMGLIAMCYNLMKEEVYVKARELKEQLNQMMDTIHYKLITCCKSEPTD
;
A
#
# COMPACT_ATOMS: atom_id res chain seq x y z
N VAL A 1 -17.07 -23.33 29.09
CA VAL A 1 -17.92 -24.53 28.84
C VAL A 1 -17.90 -24.94 27.37
N GLU A 2 -17.75 -24.01 26.42
CA GLU A 2 -17.65 -24.28 24.97
C GLU A 2 -16.39 -25.04 24.48
N GLN A 3 -15.23 -24.93 25.15
CA GLN A 3 -13.98 -25.55 24.65
C GLN A 3 -13.76 -27.02 25.05
N ARG A 4 -14.48 -27.56 26.05
CA ARG A 4 -14.28 -28.96 26.49
C ARG A 4 -15.11 -29.99 25.72
N VAL A 5 -16.12 -29.54 24.98
CA VAL A 5 -17.01 -30.42 24.19
C VAL A 5 -16.35 -30.81 22.87
N CYS A 6 -15.64 -29.89 22.20
CA CYS A 6 -14.92 -30.19 20.95
C CYS A 6 -13.77 -31.19 21.14
N LEU A 7 -13.02 -31.11 22.25
CA LEU A 7 -11.88 -32.00 22.49
C LEU A 7 -12.31 -33.44 22.81
N LYS A 8 -13.45 -33.62 23.49
CA LYS A 8 -14.02 -34.95 23.77
C LYS A 8 -14.64 -35.60 22.52
N PHE A 9 -15.12 -34.81 21.55
CA PHE A 9 -15.66 -35.33 20.30
C PHE A 9 -14.57 -35.80 19.31
N CYS A 10 -13.39 -35.17 19.34
CA CYS A 10 -12.25 -35.58 18.51
C CYS A 10 -11.59 -36.89 18.96
N ILE A 11 -11.60 -37.21 20.26
CA ILE A 11 -10.98 -38.44 20.79
C ILE A 11 -11.90 -39.67 20.60
N ALA A 12 -13.23 -39.47 20.55
CA ALA A 12 -14.21 -40.55 20.64
C ALA A 12 -14.55 -41.25 19.32
N ASN A 13 -14.12 -40.74 18.16
CA ASN A 13 -14.68 -41.21 16.88
C ASN A 13 -13.67 -41.45 15.75
N GLU A 14 -12.36 -41.44 16.02
CA GLU A 14 -11.30 -41.83 15.05
C GLU A 14 -11.43 -41.20 13.64
N ILE A 15 -11.98 -39.99 13.56
CA ILE A 15 -12.20 -39.27 12.28
C ILE A 15 -11.10 -38.21 12.11
N SER A 16 -10.12 -38.61 11.30
CA SER A 16 -9.26 -37.86 10.38
C SER A 16 -9.05 -36.35 10.61
N CYS A 17 -7.78 -35.99 10.80
CA CYS A 17 -7.19 -34.64 10.88
C CYS A 17 -7.60 -33.66 9.74
N THR A 18 -8.21 -34.19 8.67
CA THR A 18 -8.60 -33.49 7.44
C THR A 18 -9.69 -32.43 7.63
N ASP A 19 -10.64 -32.62 8.55
CA ASP A 19 -11.75 -31.67 8.76
C ASP A 19 -11.42 -30.54 9.74
N ALA A 20 -10.48 -30.76 10.67
CA ALA A 20 -9.95 -29.70 11.54
C ALA A 20 -9.17 -28.64 10.75
N LEU A 21 -8.46 -29.06 9.69
CA LEU A 21 -7.66 -28.17 8.85
C LEU A 21 -8.52 -27.29 7.93
N LYS A 22 -9.69 -27.79 7.46
CA LYS A 22 -10.71 -26.97 6.76
C LYS A 22 -11.23 -25.84 7.65
N CYS A 23 -11.46 -26.13 8.93
CA CYS A 23 -11.96 -25.14 9.89
C CYS A 23 -10.90 -24.08 10.21
N TYR A 24 -9.61 -24.46 10.27
CA TYR A 24 -8.49 -23.54 10.42
C TYR A 24 -8.27 -22.65 9.18
N LYS A 25 -8.29 -23.23 7.96
CA LYS A 25 -8.14 -22.50 6.69
C LYS A 25 -9.27 -21.48 6.48
N LYS A 26 -10.49 -21.81 6.90
CA LYS A 26 -11.65 -20.90 6.88
C LYS A 26 -11.46 -19.68 7.80
N LYS A 27 -10.88 -19.88 8.99
CA LYS A 27 -10.62 -18.77 9.94
C LYS A 27 -9.46 -17.86 9.52
N VAL A 28 -8.43 -18.40 8.87
CA VAL A 28 -7.29 -17.62 8.37
C VAL A 28 -7.67 -16.83 7.10
N GLY A 29 -8.55 -17.37 6.24
CA GLY A 29 -9.02 -16.69 5.02
C GLY A 29 -9.85 -15.42 5.30
N ASP A 30 -10.62 -15.40 6.38
CA ASP A 30 -11.58 -14.34 6.72
C ASP A 30 -10.93 -13.08 7.31
N SER A 31 -9.80 -13.26 8.03
CA SER A 31 -9.13 -12.16 8.77
C SER A 31 -8.51 -11.06 7.88
N SER A 32 -8.40 -11.30 6.56
CA SER A 32 -7.91 -10.31 5.59
C SER A 32 -9.03 -9.51 4.88
N LEU A 33 -10.31 -9.85 5.14
CA LEU A 33 -11.48 -9.30 4.45
C LEU A 33 -12.33 -8.35 5.33
N SER A 34 -11.78 -7.83 6.44
CA SER A 34 -12.52 -6.93 7.34
C SER A 34 -11.86 -5.56 7.54
N ARG A 35 -11.13 -5.05 6.53
CA ARG A 35 -10.65 -3.65 6.55
C ARG A 35 -10.26 -3.06 5.18
N LYS A 36 -11.22 -2.93 4.26
CA LYS A 36 -11.21 -1.82 3.26
C LYS A 36 -12.54 -1.66 2.53
N CYS A 37 -13.57 -1.21 3.26
CA CYS A 37 -14.65 -0.43 2.65
C CYS A 37 -14.12 0.98 2.36
N THR A 38 -13.29 1.13 1.34
CA THR A 38 -13.08 2.42 0.66
C THR A 38 -13.73 2.31 -0.71
N GLY A 39 -14.69 3.20 -0.98
CA GLY A 39 -15.62 3.15 -2.10
C GLY A 39 -15.02 2.66 -3.43
N GLN A 40 -15.65 1.62 -3.97
CA GLN A 40 -15.44 1.14 -5.33
C GLN A 40 -16.00 2.19 -6.31
N ARG A 41 -15.13 3.00 -6.93
CA ARG A 41 -15.45 3.63 -8.22
C ARG A 41 -15.29 2.58 -9.32
N LYS A 42 -16.31 2.41 -10.16
CA LYS A 42 -16.25 1.55 -11.36
C LYS A 42 -15.10 2.02 -12.27
N PRO A 43 -14.11 1.19 -12.63
CA PRO A 43 -13.14 1.57 -13.65
C PRO A 43 -13.76 1.31 -15.02
N GLY A 44 -14.31 2.36 -15.63
CA GLY A 44 -14.50 2.42 -17.07
C GLY A 44 -13.14 2.59 -17.75
N GLN A 45 -12.86 1.75 -18.74
CA GLN A 45 -11.64 1.70 -19.56
C GLN A 45 -10.30 1.60 -18.80
N ARG A 46 -9.68 0.42 -18.88
CA ARG A 46 -8.26 0.24 -18.55
C ARG A 46 -7.40 0.96 -19.57
N ILE A 47 -7.20 2.27 -19.39
CA ILE A 47 -6.05 2.95 -19.96
C ILE A 47 -4.85 2.45 -19.15
N ILE A 48 -3.97 1.70 -19.80
CA ILE A 48 -2.72 1.22 -19.22
C ILE A 48 -1.81 2.44 -19.09
N VAL A 49 -2.03 3.26 -18.06
CA VAL A 49 -1.04 4.26 -17.63
C VAL A 49 0.02 3.48 -16.89
N PRO A 50 1.22 3.29 -17.47
CA PRO A 50 2.25 2.55 -16.77
C PRO A 50 2.61 3.36 -15.52
N SER A 51 2.77 2.70 -14.37
CA SER A 51 3.21 3.34 -13.12
C SER A 51 4.49 4.17 -13.30
N THR A 52 5.31 3.86 -14.30
CA THR A 52 6.45 4.67 -14.73
C THR A 52 6.06 6.10 -15.12
N ALA A 53 4.91 6.32 -15.77
CA ALA A 53 4.43 7.65 -16.13
C ALA A 53 4.13 8.51 -14.89
N CYS A 54 3.54 7.92 -13.84
CA CYS A 54 3.30 8.62 -12.57
C CYS A 54 4.60 9.06 -11.90
N LEU A 55 5.63 8.22 -11.93
CA LEU A 55 6.96 8.57 -11.40
C LEU A 55 7.58 9.74 -12.16
N TRP A 56 7.46 9.76 -13.49
CA TRP A 56 7.92 10.89 -14.31
C TRP A 56 7.18 12.18 -13.99
N VAL A 57 5.87 12.13 -13.76
CA VAL A 57 5.08 13.31 -13.39
C VAL A 57 5.49 13.85 -12.02
N ILE A 58 5.68 12.99 -11.01
CA ILE A 58 6.14 13.41 -9.69
C ILE A 58 7.54 14.01 -9.77
N PHE A 59 8.44 13.39 -10.53
CA PHE A 59 9.80 13.88 -10.71
C PHE A 59 9.82 15.26 -11.40
N GLY A 60 9.06 15.42 -12.48
CA GLY A 60 8.90 16.72 -13.16
C GLY A 60 8.30 17.78 -12.24
N TYR A 61 7.31 17.42 -11.43
CA TYR A 61 6.71 18.31 -10.45
C TYR A 61 7.73 18.82 -9.42
N ILE A 62 8.60 17.94 -8.89
CA ILE A 62 9.67 18.32 -7.95
C ILE A 62 10.69 19.25 -8.61
N ILE A 63 11.09 18.98 -9.86
CA ILE A 63 12.03 19.84 -10.59
C ILE A 63 11.44 21.24 -10.80
N ILE A 64 10.19 21.31 -11.25
CA ILE A 64 9.50 22.59 -11.48
C ILE A 64 9.41 23.38 -10.18
N GLY A 65 9.00 22.74 -9.07
CA GLY A 65 8.97 23.39 -7.76
C GLY A 65 10.34 23.88 -7.31
N SER A 66 11.37 23.04 -7.46
CA SER A 66 12.75 23.37 -7.09
C SER A 66 13.26 24.62 -7.80
N ILE A 67 13.03 24.75 -9.11
CA ILE A 67 13.45 25.93 -9.88
C ILE A 67 12.67 27.18 -9.42
N ILE A 68 11.36 27.07 -9.21
CA ILE A 68 10.52 28.20 -8.76
C ILE A 68 10.99 28.71 -7.38
N PHE A 69 11.23 27.81 -6.43
CA PHE A 69 11.64 28.19 -5.08
C PHE A 69 13.10 28.65 -5.01
N ALA A 70 14.00 28.09 -5.82
CA ALA A 70 15.40 28.53 -5.91
C ALA A 70 15.49 29.98 -6.38
N GLU A 71 14.74 30.35 -7.42
CA GLU A 71 14.74 31.72 -7.96
C GLU A 71 14.00 32.71 -7.03
N TRP A 72 12.94 32.28 -6.35
CA TRP A 72 12.16 33.19 -5.49
C TRP A 72 12.79 33.49 -4.14
N GLU A 73 13.40 32.49 -3.50
CA GLU A 73 14.02 32.65 -2.18
C GLU A 73 15.54 32.74 -2.25
N GLY A 74 16.14 32.57 -3.43
CA GLY A 74 17.59 32.55 -3.59
C GLY A 74 18.25 31.35 -2.90
N TRP A 75 17.50 30.26 -2.71
CA TRP A 75 18.02 29.02 -2.12
C TRP A 75 18.82 28.22 -3.15
N ASP A 76 19.78 27.42 -2.66
CA ASP A 76 20.44 26.44 -3.50
C ASP A 76 19.42 25.42 -4.04
N TYR A 77 19.62 24.93 -5.27
CA TYR A 77 18.73 23.94 -5.90
C TYR A 77 18.55 22.68 -5.03
N LEU A 78 19.55 22.32 -4.21
CA LEU A 78 19.46 21.20 -3.28
C LEU A 78 18.48 21.48 -2.14
N ASP A 79 18.51 22.68 -1.57
CA ASP A 79 17.62 23.09 -0.48
C ASP A 79 16.17 23.25 -0.97
N SER A 80 15.98 23.83 -2.16
CA SER A 80 14.65 23.92 -2.79
C SER A 80 14.07 22.56 -3.14
N THR A 81 14.90 21.63 -3.61
CA THR A 81 14.48 20.24 -3.87
C THR A 81 14.14 19.52 -2.57
N TYR A 82 14.94 19.69 -1.54
CA TYR A 82 14.70 19.11 -0.21
C TYR A 82 13.38 19.63 0.38
N PHE A 83 13.12 20.93 0.31
CA PHE A 83 11.84 21.52 0.72
C PHE A 83 10.67 20.89 -0.04
N CYS A 84 10.77 20.77 -1.37
CA CYS A 84 9.71 20.16 -2.19
C CYS A 84 9.45 18.69 -1.82
N VAL A 85 10.51 17.89 -1.66
CA VAL A 85 10.39 16.45 -1.37
C VAL A 85 9.84 16.22 0.04
N THR A 86 10.37 16.88 1.06
CA THR A 86 9.92 16.70 2.46
C THR A 86 8.48 17.13 2.66
N SER A 87 8.07 18.19 1.95
CA SER A 87 6.70 18.69 1.90
C SER A 87 5.74 17.68 1.26
N LEU A 88 6.11 17.07 0.13
CA LEU A 88 5.29 16.05 -0.54
C LEU A 88 5.25 14.71 0.21
N CYS A 89 6.37 14.30 0.79
CA CYS A 89 6.46 13.12 1.66
C CYS A 89 5.71 13.28 2.98
N LYS A 90 5.17 14.48 3.25
CA LYS A 90 4.49 14.84 4.50
C LYS A 90 5.35 14.68 5.75
N ILE A 91 6.68 14.74 5.59
CA ILE A 91 7.60 14.83 6.72
C ILE A 91 7.45 16.21 7.36
N GLY A 92 7.43 17.26 6.53
CA GLY A 92 7.07 18.62 6.94
C GLY A 92 7.89 19.16 8.11
N MET A 93 9.22 19.00 8.08
CA MET A 93 10.09 19.44 9.19
C MET A 93 10.01 20.95 9.45
N GLY A 94 9.66 21.74 8.43
CA GLY A 94 9.41 23.19 8.58
C GLY A 94 10.66 24.00 8.90
N ASP A 95 11.84 23.44 8.65
CA ASP A 95 13.14 24.09 8.76
C ASP A 95 13.37 25.14 7.68
N LEU A 96 12.87 24.88 6.48
CA LEU A 96 12.87 25.81 5.35
C LEU A 96 11.42 26.20 5.02
N VAL A 97 11.10 27.49 5.12
CA VAL A 97 9.76 28.01 4.80
C VAL A 97 9.89 29.27 3.93
N PRO A 98 9.25 29.32 2.75
CA PRO A 98 9.29 30.49 1.88
C PRO A 98 8.62 31.68 2.57
N GLY A 99 9.18 32.88 2.42
CA GLY A 99 8.67 34.12 3.01
C GLY A 99 9.19 34.48 4.41
N TRP A 100 10.13 33.73 5.00
CA TRP A 100 10.68 34.04 6.34
C TRP A 100 11.72 35.18 6.32
N SER A 101 12.53 35.28 5.27
CA SER A 101 13.75 36.12 5.30
C SER A 101 13.65 37.47 4.58
N HIS A 102 12.60 37.73 3.78
CA HIS A 102 12.49 38.96 3.00
C HIS A 102 11.19 39.70 3.33
N SER A 103 11.30 40.82 4.06
CA SER A 103 10.18 41.67 4.49
C SER A 103 9.65 42.60 3.38
N THR A 104 9.55 42.10 2.16
CA THR A 104 8.98 42.84 1.00
C THR A 104 7.50 42.48 0.83
N GLU A 105 6.71 43.41 0.30
CA GLU A 105 5.26 43.27 0.13
C GLU A 105 4.83 42.03 -0.70
N ASP A 106 5.77 41.43 -1.45
CA ASP A 106 5.58 40.19 -2.22
C ASP A 106 5.53 38.90 -1.37
N SER A 107 5.79 38.95 -0.06
CA SER A 107 5.79 37.74 0.77
C SER A 107 4.41 37.07 0.86
N GLN A 108 3.33 37.83 0.72
CA GLN A 108 1.98 37.26 0.69
C GLN A 108 1.71 36.43 -0.58
N THR A 109 2.20 36.86 -1.74
CA THR A 109 1.96 36.16 -3.01
C THR A 109 2.74 34.85 -3.06
N LYS A 110 3.98 34.85 -2.57
CA LYS A 110 4.82 33.64 -2.43
C LYS A 110 4.16 32.56 -1.57
N LEU A 111 3.57 32.95 -0.44
CA LEU A 111 2.87 32.02 0.46
C LEU A 111 1.62 31.41 -0.18
N ILE A 112 0.84 32.22 -0.91
CA ILE A 112 -0.35 31.73 -1.63
C ILE A 112 0.07 30.71 -2.70
N ILE A 113 1.10 31.00 -3.47
CA ILE A 113 1.56 30.08 -4.52
C ILE A 113 2.13 28.80 -3.90
N ASN A 114 2.88 28.89 -2.80
CA ASN A 114 3.32 27.73 -2.04
C ASN A 114 2.14 26.86 -1.59
N PHE A 115 1.09 27.46 -1.05
CA PHE A 115 -0.11 26.72 -0.64
C PHE A 115 -0.81 26.04 -1.83
N VAL A 116 -1.00 26.74 -2.95
CA VAL A 116 -1.60 26.18 -4.16
C VAL A 116 -0.75 25.04 -4.72
N TYR A 117 0.58 25.21 -4.75
CA TYR A 117 1.52 24.16 -5.12
C TYR A 117 1.30 22.93 -4.24
N MET A 118 1.36 23.07 -2.92
CA MET A 118 1.17 21.98 -1.97
C MET A 118 -0.16 21.25 -2.12
N LEU A 119 -1.26 21.97 -2.38
CA LEU A 119 -2.57 21.37 -2.64
C LEU A 119 -2.57 20.50 -3.90
N LEU A 120 -1.98 21.00 -5.00
CA LEU A 120 -1.83 20.23 -6.24
C LEU A 120 -0.95 19.00 -6.03
N GLY A 121 0.17 19.16 -5.33
CA GLY A 121 1.10 18.07 -5.01
C GLY A 121 0.45 16.95 -4.22
N MET A 122 -0.33 17.28 -3.18
CA MET A 122 -1.07 16.27 -2.42
C MET A 122 -2.11 15.52 -3.26
N GLY A 123 -2.78 16.20 -4.20
CA GLY A 123 -3.71 15.58 -5.14
C GLY A 123 -3.02 14.58 -6.07
N LEU A 124 -1.87 14.98 -6.63
CA LEU A 124 -1.03 14.13 -7.48
C LEU A 124 -0.53 12.89 -6.73
N ILE A 125 0.01 13.08 -5.53
CA ILE A 125 0.48 11.97 -4.68
C ILE A 125 -0.69 11.05 -4.30
N ALA A 126 -1.88 11.57 -4.00
CA ALA A 126 -3.04 10.73 -3.70
C ALA A 126 -3.48 9.88 -4.90
N MET A 127 -3.50 10.46 -6.10
CA MET A 127 -3.78 9.72 -7.34
C MET A 127 -2.72 8.63 -7.57
N CYS A 128 -1.44 8.98 -7.51
CA CYS A 128 -0.34 8.05 -7.72
C CYS A 128 -0.33 6.93 -6.67
N TYR A 129 -0.60 7.27 -5.40
CA TYR A 129 -0.74 6.29 -4.33
C TYR A 129 -1.88 5.31 -4.61
N ASN A 130 -3.04 5.78 -5.09
CA ASN A 130 -4.14 4.88 -5.46
C ASN A 130 -3.76 3.91 -6.58
N LEU A 131 -3.06 4.39 -7.62
CA LEU A 131 -2.57 3.53 -8.72
C LEU A 131 -1.54 2.51 -8.22
N MET A 132 -0.52 2.96 -7.49
CA MET A 132 0.48 2.07 -6.89
C MET A 132 -0.16 1.03 -5.98
N LYS A 133 -1.15 1.45 -5.19
CA LYS A 133 -1.91 0.58 -4.32
C LYS A 133 -2.60 -0.53 -5.13
N GLU A 134 -3.28 -0.19 -6.22
CA GLU A 134 -3.93 -1.17 -7.10
C GLU A 134 -2.94 -2.19 -7.68
N GLU A 135 -1.78 -1.75 -8.19
CA GLU A 135 -0.75 -2.66 -8.71
C GLU A 135 -0.23 -3.62 -7.61
N VAL A 136 0.04 -3.10 -6.41
CA VAL A 136 0.47 -3.90 -5.27
C VAL A 136 -0.62 -4.87 -4.83
N TYR A 137 -1.89 -4.47 -4.83
CA TYR A 137 -3.00 -5.38 -4.50
C TYR A 137 -3.15 -6.52 -5.51
N VAL A 138 -2.93 -6.26 -6.80
CA VAL A 138 -2.97 -7.29 -7.85
C VAL A 138 -1.84 -8.29 -7.63
N LYS A 139 -0.59 -7.83 -7.50
CA LYS A 139 0.57 -8.70 -7.26
C LYS A 139 0.45 -9.47 -5.93
N ALA A 140 -0.08 -8.82 -4.89
CA ALA A 140 -0.33 -9.48 -3.61
C ALA A 140 -1.41 -10.57 -3.71
N ARG A 141 -2.44 -10.38 -4.55
CA ARG A 141 -3.45 -11.40 -4.82
C ARG A 141 -2.88 -12.58 -5.59
N GLU A 142 -2.08 -12.31 -6.62
CA GLU A 142 -1.37 -13.35 -7.39
C GLU A 142 -0.46 -14.18 -6.48
N LEU A 143 0.34 -13.53 -5.63
CA LEU A 143 1.19 -14.21 -4.65
C LEU A 143 0.36 -15.05 -3.66
N LYS A 144 -0.77 -14.51 -3.18
CA LYS A 144 -1.68 -15.24 -2.29
C LYS A 144 -2.28 -16.47 -2.97
N GLU A 145 -2.62 -16.39 -4.25
CA GLU A 145 -3.12 -17.52 -5.03
C GLU A 145 -2.04 -18.59 -5.22
N GLN A 146 -0.80 -18.18 -5.54
CA GLN A 146 0.34 -19.10 -5.62
C GLN A 146 0.62 -19.81 -4.28
N LEU A 147 0.59 -19.08 -3.17
CA LEU A 147 0.75 -19.66 -1.83
C LEU A 147 -0.36 -20.66 -1.50
N ASN A 148 -1.61 -20.36 -1.84
CA ASN A 148 -2.72 -21.28 -1.61
C ASN A 148 -2.57 -22.57 -2.43
N GLN A 149 -2.18 -22.47 -3.70
CA GLN A 149 -1.92 -23.64 -4.56
C GLN A 149 -0.77 -24.51 -4.04
N MET A 150 0.32 -23.90 -3.56
CA MET A 150 1.41 -24.62 -2.93
C MET A 150 0.95 -25.34 -1.66
N MET A 151 0.19 -24.66 -0.81
CA MET A 151 -0.37 -25.26 0.41
C MET A 151 -1.29 -26.45 0.09
N ASP A 152 -2.14 -26.37 -0.94
CA ASP A 152 -3.00 -27.49 -1.35
C ASP A 152 -2.19 -28.67 -1.89
N THR A 153 -1.11 -28.40 -2.63
CA THR A 153 -0.19 -29.43 -3.12
C THR A 153 0.54 -30.15 -1.97
N ILE A 154 1.01 -29.39 -0.98
CA ILE A 154 1.66 -29.93 0.23
C ILE A 154 0.66 -30.77 1.03
N HIS A 155 -0.56 -30.26 1.21
CA HIS A 155 -1.61 -30.95 1.95
C HIS A 155 -2.02 -32.27 1.28
N TYR A 156 -2.10 -32.30 -0.06
CA TYR A 156 -2.36 -33.52 -0.81
C TYR A 156 -1.24 -34.55 -0.61
N LYS A 157 0.04 -34.16 -0.77
CA LYS A 157 1.17 -35.07 -0.59
C LYS A 157 1.24 -35.64 0.84
N LEU A 158 0.98 -34.81 1.85
CA LEU A 158 0.91 -35.27 3.24
C LEU A 158 -0.14 -36.36 3.45
N ILE A 159 -1.36 -36.15 2.95
CA ILE A 159 -2.44 -37.16 3.07
C ILE A 159 -2.06 -38.46 2.37
N THR A 160 -1.53 -38.39 1.14
CA THR A 160 -1.15 -39.58 0.40
C THR A 160 -0.02 -40.36 1.08
N CYS A 161 1.00 -39.67 1.60
CA CYS A 161 2.09 -40.32 2.35
C CYS A 161 1.64 -40.94 3.67
N CYS A 162 0.73 -40.30 4.42
CA CYS A 162 0.16 -40.89 5.64
C CYS A 162 -0.75 -42.09 5.36
N LYS A 163 -1.42 -42.14 4.19
CA LYS A 163 -2.29 -43.25 3.82
C LYS A 163 -1.53 -44.46 3.27
N SER A 164 -0.27 -44.29 2.89
CA SER A 164 0.60 -45.37 2.43
C SER A 164 1.40 -46.06 3.54
N GLU A 165 1.17 -45.75 4.82
CA GLU A 165 1.78 -46.52 5.92
C GLU A 165 1.23 -47.96 5.89
N PRO A 166 2.08 -48.98 5.67
CA PRO A 166 1.62 -50.36 5.62
C PRO A 166 1.20 -50.78 7.02
N THR A 167 -0.02 -51.31 7.13
CA THR A 167 -0.37 -52.24 8.20
C THR A 167 0.51 -53.48 8.04
N ASP A 168 1.61 -53.54 8.77
CA ASP A 168 2.24 -54.79 9.19
C ASP A 168 1.78 -55.13 10.62
#